data_AF-A0A8H7EYM9-F1
#
_entry.id   AF-A0A8H7EYM9-F1
#
_cell.length_a   1.000
_cell.length_b   1.000
_cell.length_c   1.000
_cell.angle_alpha   90.00
_cell.angle_beta   90.00
_cell.angle_gamma   90.00
#
_symmetry.space_group_name_H-M   'P 1'
#
loop_
_entity.id
_entity.type
_entity.pdbx_description
1 polymer ?
#
loop_
_entity_poly.entity_id
_entity_poly.type
_entity_poly.pdbx_seq_one_letter_code
_entity_poly.pdbx_strand_id
1 'polypeptide(L)'
;MGASIFQLRTEPGDTTAASHISLTIDSLWNTLSHRTKQMEILAYLLHEPGCDGGLIAGDFNAIRPEDHNFLEKNGLEDAWLAVHGRDGANGTTWGVEVQRKGGPGLGRLNTIAMLGLEAKEIKENAA
;
A
#
# COMPACT_ATOMS: atom_id res chain seq x y z
N MET A 1 14.65 -6.02 -13.67
CA MET A 1 13.63 -5.44 -12.78
C MET A 1 12.56 -4.83 -13.67
N GLY A 2 11.33 -5.35 -13.61
CA GLY A 2 10.19 -4.79 -14.34
C GLY A 2 9.34 -3.94 -13.42
N ALA A 3 8.86 -2.80 -13.89
CA ALA A 3 7.83 -2.04 -13.19
C ALA A 3 6.47 -2.70 -13.51
N SER A 4 5.75 -3.19 -12.50
CA SER A 4 4.39 -3.69 -12.67
C SER A 4 3.40 -2.53 -12.59
N ILE A 5 2.52 -2.43 -13.58
CA ILE A 5 1.45 -1.43 -13.59
C ILE A 5 0.16 -2.12 -13.17
N PHE A 6 -0.51 -1.55 -12.17
CA PHE A 6 -1.80 -2.03 -11.67
C PHE A 6 -2.92 -1.12 -12.16
N GLN A 7 -4.01 -1.74 -12.61
CA GLN A 7 -5.28 -1.04 -12.78
C GLN A 7 -6.15 -1.31 -11.56
N LEU A 8 -6.70 -0.24 -10.99
CA LEU A 8 -7.69 -0.30 -9.92
C LEU A 8 -9.05 0.08 -10.47
N ARG A 9 -10.07 -0.71 -10.14
CA ARG A 9 -11.44 -0.52 -10.62
C ARG A 9 -12.44 -0.60 -9.47
N THR A 10 -13.53 0.16 -9.63
CA THR A 10 -14.77 -0.01 -8.87
C THR A 10 -15.73 -0.91 -9.65
N GLU A 11 -16.71 -1.50 -8.99
CA GLU A 11 -17.74 -2.34 -9.63
C GLU A 11 -18.55 -1.55 -10.69
N PRO A 12 -18.92 -2.14 -11.84
CA PRO A 12 -19.60 -1.41 -12.91
C PRO A 12 -21.05 -1.07 -12.54
N GLY A 13 -21.39 0.21 -12.50
CA GLY A 13 -22.77 0.69 -12.33
C GLY A 13 -22.96 1.64 -11.14
N ASP A 14 -22.01 1.69 -10.22
CA ASP A 14 -21.99 2.68 -9.15
C ASP A 14 -21.35 3.98 -9.64
N THR A 15 -22.00 5.11 -9.39
CA THR A 15 -21.32 6.41 -9.30
C THR A 15 -20.48 6.41 -8.02
N THR A 16 -19.44 5.58 -7.99
CA THR A 16 -18.62 5.29 -6.83
C THR A 16 -17.72 6.49 -6.53
N ALA A 17 -17.89 7.13 -5.37
CA ALA A 17 -16.94 8.14 -4.91
C ALA A 17 -15.71 7.43 -4.33
N ALA A 18 -14.69 7.21 -5.18
CA ALA A 18 -13.43 6.61 -4.76
C ALA A 18 -12.43 7.68 -4.32
N SER A 19 -11.89 7.53 -3.11
CA SER A 19 -10.86 8.43 -2.57
C SER A 19 -9.45 7.99 -2.99
N HIS A 20 -8.61 8.95 -3.37
CA HIS A 20 -7.19 8.74 -3.65
C HIS A 20 -6.34 9.56 -2.70
N ILE A 21 -5.44 8.89 -1.97
CA ILE A 21 -4.51 9.54 -1.05
C ILE A 21 -3.09 9.14 -1.39
N SER A 22 -2.19 10.11 -1.55
CA SER A 22 -0.76 9.87 -1.75
C SER A 22 0.06 10.55 -0.66
N LEU A 23 0.90 9.80 0.06
CA LEU A 23 1.69 10.33 1.19
C LEU A 23 2.88 9.47 1.59
N THR A 24 3.69 10.01 2.48
CA THR A 24 4.75 9.31 3.22
C THR A 24 4.48 9.44 4.72
N ILE A 25 4.40 8.33 5.46
CA ILE A 25 4.25 8.35 6.92
C ILE A 25 5.62 8.37 7.64
N ASP A 26 5.60 8.48 8.97
CA ASP A 26 6.81 8.70 9.79
C ASP A 26 7.93 7.69 9.51
N SER A 27 9.14 8.19 9.24
CA SER A 27 10.29 7.42 8.74
C SER A 27 11.27 6.95 9.81
N LEU A 28 11.04 7.30 11.08
CA LEU A 28 11.97 6.94 12.15
C LEU A 28 11.70 5.53 12.69
N TRP A 29 12.76 4.78 13.03
CA TRP A 29 12.62 3.42 13.56
C TRP A 29 11.76 3.36 14.85
N ASN A 30 11.92 4.34 15.74
CA ASN A 30 11.35 4.35 17.09
C ASN A 30 9.96 5.02 17.18
N THR A 31 9.31 5.31 16.04
CA THR A 31 8.04 6.05 15.97
C THR A 31 6.86 5.17 15.52
N LEU A 32 6.90 3.86 15.83
CA LEU A 32 5.81 2.92 15.52
C LEU A 32 4.43 3.49 15.88
N SER A 33 4.28 4.11 17.06
CA SER A 33 3.01 4.68 17.50
C SER A 33 2.51 5.84 16.64
N HIS A 34 3.40 6.61 16.01
CA HIS A 34 3.02 7.66 15.06
C HIS A 34 2.54 7.03 13.75
N ARG A 35 3.28 6.07 13.19
CA ARG A 35 2.86 5.35 11.98
C ARG A 35 1.51 4.66 12.16
N THR A 36 1.30 3.99 13.30
CA THR A 36 0.02 3.36 13.62
C THR A 36 -1.12 4.37 13.56
N LYS A 37 -1.01 5.50 14.26
CA LYS A 37 -2.06 6.54 14.29
C LYS A 37 -2.28 7.18 12.92
N GLN A 38 -1.20 7.42 12.17
CA GLN A 38 -1.28 7.93 10.81
C GLN A 38 -2.08 6.95 9.93
N MET A 39 -1.78 5.65 9.99
CA MET A 39 -2.52 4.64 9.24
C MET A 39 -3.98 4.51 9.68
N GLU A 40 -4.28 4.59 10.98
CA GLU A 40 -5.65 4.59 11.50
C GLU A 40 -6.46 5.78 10.95
N ILE A 41 -5.88 6.99 10.95
CA ILE A 41 -6.54 8.18 10.40
C ILE A 41 -6.81 8.02 8.89
N LEU A 42 -5.83 7.50 8.15
CA LEU A 42 -5.96 7.34 6.70
C LEU A 42 -6.99 6.28 6.34
N ALA A 43 -7.00 5.16 7.05
CA ALA A 43 -8.02 4.13 6.88
C ALA A 43 -9.41 4.67 7.24
N TYR A 44 -9.53 5.42 8.34
CA TYR A 44 -10.77 6.06 8.74
C TYR A 44 -11.35 6.93 7.62
N LEU A 45 -10.52 7.72 6.93
CA LEU A 45 -10.96 8.55 5.81
C LEU A 45 -11.51 7.72 4.63
N LEU A 46 -11.00 6.52 4.39
CA LEU A 46 -11.54 5.64 3.36
C LEU A 46 -12.87 4.98 3.78
N HIS A 47 -13.10 4.81 5.08
CA HIS A 47 -14.32 4.23 5.66
C HIS A 47 -15.41 5.26 5.96
N GLU A 48 -15.16 6.57 5.74
CA GLU A 48 -16.13 7.62 5.99
C GLU A 48 -17.41 7.44 5.15
N PRO A 49 -18.61 7.71 5.71
CA PRO A 49 -19.86 7.61 4.97
C PRO A 49 -19.85 8.44 3.68
N GLY A 50 -20.22 7.83 2.57
CA GLY A 50 -20.18 8.46 1.25
C GLY A 50 -18.86 8.29 0.49
N CYS A 51 -17.87 7.61 1.09
CA CYS A 51 -16.79 6.96 0.35
C CYS A 51 -17.15 5.49 0.13
N ASP A 52 -17.18 5.07 -1.12
CA ASP A 52 -17.49 3.69 -1.49
C ASP A 52 -16.22 2.82 -1.60
N GLY A 53 -15.09 3.36 -1.13
CA GLY A 53 -13.77 2.76 -1.22
C GLY A 53 -12.70 3.75 -1.67
N GLY A 54 -11.50 3.24 -1.92
CA GLY A 54 -10.38 4.06 -2.36
C GLY A 54 -9.03 3.40 -2.17
N LEU A 55 -7.98 4.19 -2.37
CA LEU A 55 -6.60 3.75 -2.21
C LEU A 55 -5.76 4.77 -1.43
N ILE A 56 -4.77 4.26 -0.70
CA ILE A 56 -3.66 5.01 -0.15
C ILE A 56 -2.38 4.46 -0.80
N ALA A 57 -1.65 5.29 -1.51
CA ALA A 57 -0.39 4.92 -2.14
C ALA A 57 0.77 5.74 -1.59
N GLY A 58 1.91 5.09 -1.35
CA GLY A 58 3.15 5.79 -1.06
C GLY A 58 4.05 5.03 -0.11
N ASP A 59 4.92 5.78 0.58
CA ASP A 59 5.92 5.21 1.47
C ASP A 59 5.37 5.08 2.89
N PHE A 60 5.05 3.85 3.27
CA PHE A 60 4.47 3.51 4.56
C PHE A 60 5.56 3.37 5.63
N ASN A 61 6.84 3.46 5.26
CA ASN A 61 7.96 3.26 6.18
C ASN A 61 7.74 2.03 7.07
N ALA A 62 7.32 0.92 6.45
CA ALA A 62 7.10 -0.36 7.12
C ALA A 62 8.45 -1.00 7.51
N ILE A 63 9.07 -0.40 8.53
CA ILE A 63 10.46 -0.60 8.94
C ILE A 63 10.54 -1.72 9.98
N ARG A 64 9.53 -1.85 10.83
CA ARG A 64 9.41 -2.86 11.87
C ARG A 64 8.48 -3.99 11.43
N PRO A 65 8.68 -5.22 11.95
CA PRO A 65 7.78 -6.34 11.65
C PRO A 65 6.31 -6.03 11.93
N GLU A 66 6.01 -5.24 12.97
CA GLU A 66 4.65 -4.88 13.32
C GLU A 66 3.96 -3.94 12.31
N ASP A 67 4.74 -3.20 11.51
CA ASP A 67 4.20 -2.28 10.50
C ASP A 67 3.50 -3.05 9.36
N HIS A 68 3.89 -4.30 9.10
CA HIS A 68 3.27 -5.12 8.05
C HIS A 68 1.81 -5.53 8.37
N ASN A 69 1.38 -5.37 9.63
CA ASN A 69 0.01 -5.67 10.05
C ASN A 69 -0.92 -4.45 9.95
N PHE A 70 -0.44 -3.29 9.49
CA PHE A 70 -1.27 -2.07 9.42
C PHE A 70 -2.48 -2.23 8.53
N LEU A 71 -2.34 -2.84 7.36
CA LEU A 71 -3.43 -2.98 6.41
C LEU A 71 -4.54 -3.89 6.98
N GLU A 72 -4.17 -5.09 7.42
CA GLU A 72 -5.10 -6.06 8.03
C GLU A 72 -5.86 -5.45 9.22
N LYS A 73 -5.14 -4.77 10.13
CA LYS A 73 -5.76 -4.14 11.31
C LYS A 73 -6.79 -3.05 10.97
N ASN A 74 -6.65 -2.43 9.80
CA ASN A 74 -7.50 -1.35 9.34
C ASN A 74 -8.54 -1.81 8.28
N GLY A 75 -8.63 -3.13 8.02
CA GLY A 75 -9.53 -3.68 7.01
C GLY A 75 -9.17 -3.24 5.58
N LEU A 76 -7.88 -3.00 5.32
CA LEU A 76 -7.36 -2.63 4.00
C LEU A 76 -6.64 -3.82 3.36
N GLU A 77 -6.62 -3.85 2.03
CA GLU A 77 -5.92 -4.86 1.24
C GLU A 77 -4.65 -4.30 0.59
N ASP A 78 -3.60 -5.11 0.48
CA ASP A 78 -2.36 -4.73 -0.23
C ASP A 78 -2.51 -5.11 -1.71
N ALA A 79 -2.50 -4.11 -2.60
CA ALA A 79 -2.67 -4.34 -4.05
C ALA A 79 -1.63 -5.31 -4.64
N TRP A 80 -0.38 -5.25 -4.16
CA TRP A 80 0.69 -6.11 -4.63
C TRP A 80 0.46 -7.57 -4.21
N LEU A 81 0.05 -7.79 -2.96
CA LEU A 81 -0.25 -9.13 -2.46
C LEU A 81 -1.55 -9.69 -3.03
N ALA A 82 -2.53 -8.82 -3.35
CA ALA A 82 -3.76 -9.24 -4.02
C ALA A 82 -3.47 -9.86 -5.40
N VAL A 83 -2.47 -9.34 -6.13
CA VAL A 83 -2.10 -9.86 -7.44
C VAL A 83 -1.08 -11.02 -7.36
N HIS A 84 -0.06 -10.91 -6.50
CA HIS A 84 1.06 -11.85 -6.48
C HIS A 84 1.00 -12.86 -5.33
N GLY A 85 -0.03 -12.82 -4.50
CA GLY A 85 -0.17 -13.69 -3.34
C GLY A 85 0.96 -13.53 -2.32
N ARG A 86 1.19 -14.58 -1.51
CA ARG A 86 2.20 -14.56 -0.44
C ARG A 86 3.63 -14.46 -0.97
N ASP A 87 3.89 -14.93 -2.18
CA ASP A 87 5.22 -14.85 -2.80
C ASP A 87 5.63 -13.39 -3.02
N GLY A 88 4.64 -12.50 -3.23
CA GLY A 88 4.84 -11.06 -3.32
C GLY A 88 5.37 -10.42 -2.03
N ALA A 89 5.26 -11.06 -0.87
CA ALA A 89 5.73 -10.50 0.41
C ALA A 89 7.26 -10.28 0.43
N ASN A 90 8.01 -11.06 -0.36
CA ASN A 90 9.45 -10.91 -0.53
C ASN A 90 9.85 -9.86 -1.58
N GLY A 91 8.87 -9.14 -2.16
CA GLY A 91 9.13 -8.02 -3.05
C GLY A 91 9.98 -6.95 -2.36
N THR A 92 10.58 -6.06 -3.13
CA THR A 92 11.43 -5.01 -2.56
C THR A 92 11.18 -3.69 -3.26
N THR A 93 10.92 -2.65 -2.47
CA THR A 93 10.76 -1.27 -2.96
C THR A 93 11.84 -0.34 -2.42
N TRP A 94 12.72 -0.85 -1.54
CA TRP A 94 13.82 -0.11 -0.93
C TRP A 94 15.10 -0.94 -0.88
N GLY A 95 16.24 -0.29 -1.11
CA GLY A 95 17.56 -0.91 -0.93
C GLY A 95 18.03 -1.82 -2.07
N VAL A 96 17.30 -1.90 -3.19
CA VAL A 96 17.64 -2.78 -4.33
C VAL A 96 18.95 -2.39 -5.02
N GLU A 97 19.23 -1.08 -5.12
CA GLU A 97 20.44 -0.57 -5.79
C GLU A 97 21.44 0.10 -4.85
N VAL A 98 20.98 0.60 -3.69
CA VAL A 98 21.83 1.32 -2.72
C VAL A 98 21.47 0.91 -1.30
N GLN A 99 22.36 0.17 -0.64
CA GLN A 99 22.27 -0.07 0.81
C GLN A 99 22.88 1.10 1.57
N ARG A 100 22.08 1.81 2.37
CA ARG A 100 22.58 2.86 3.26
C ARG A 100 22.98 2.28 4.61
N LYS A 101 24.19 2.59 5.09
CA LYS A 101 24.61 2.28 6.46
C LYS A 101 23.63 2.93 7.46
N GLY A 102 23.05 2.12 8.33
CA GLY A 102 22.09 2.58 9.36
C GLY A 102 20.67 2.81 8.86
N GLY A 103 20.37 2.56 7.59
CA GLY A 103 19.00 2.56 7.07
C GLY A 103 18.32 1.19 7.23
N PRO A 104 17.01 1.10 6.93
CA PRO A 104 16.34 -0.18 6.77
C PRO A 104 17.03 -1.01 5.68
N GLY A 105 17.11 -2.32 5.88
CA GLY A 105 17.61 -3.27 4.88
C GLY A 105 16.69 -3.35 3.66
N LEU A 106 16.89 -4.37 2.82
CA LEU A 106 15.94 -4.66 1.74
C LEU A 106 14.54 -4.84 2.31
N GLY A 107 13.56 -4.14 1.77
CA GLY A 107 12.19 -4.21 2.27
C GLY A 107 11.12 -3.58 1.37
N ARG A 108 9.87 -3.85 1.71
CA ARG A 108 8.67 -3.25 1.12
C ARG A 108 8.22 -2.06 1.95
N LEU A 109 8.80 -0.90 1.66
CA LEU A 109 8.41 0.37 2.29
C LEU A 109 7.26 1.05 1.54
N ASN A 110 7.25 0.94 0.21
CA ASN A 110 6.18 1.49 -0.62
C ASN A 110 5.06 0.45 -0.77
N THR A 111 3.83 0.89 -0.53
CA THR A 111 2.63 0.04 -0.56
C THR A 111 1.47 0.81 -1.21
N ILE A 112 0.57 0.06 -1.84
CA ILE A 112 -0.74 0.55 -2.26
C ILE A 112 -1.77 -0.21 -1.42
N ALA A 113 -2.35 0.48 -0.43
CA ALA A 113 -3.44 -0.04 0.38
C ALA A 113 -4.78 0.31 -0.27
N MET A 114 -5.73 -0.61 -0.24
CA MET A 114 -7.01 -0.49 -0.93
C MET A 114 -8.18 -0.83 -0.01
N LEU A 115 -9.32 -0.19 -0.27
CA LEU A 115 -10.62 -0.55 0.30
C LEU A 115 -11.64 -0.59 -0.84
N GLY A 116 -12.37 -1.71 -0.99
CA GLY A 116 -13.44 -1.83 -1.99
C GLY A 116 -12.97 -1.75 -3.46
N LEU A 117 -11.67 -1.94 -3.72
CA LEU A 117 -11.10 -1.94 -5.07
C LEU A 117 -10.52 -3.30 -5.41
N GLU A 118 -10.60 -3.66 -6.69
CA GLU A 118 -9.94 -4.85 -7.23
C GLU A 118 -8.64 -4.46 -7.96
N ALA A 119 -7.51 -5.06 -7.58
CA ALA A 119 -6.23 -4.88 -8.26
C ALA A 119 -6.05 -5.88 -9.41
N LYS A 120 -5.68 -5.38 -10.58
CA LYS A 120 -5.37 -6.20 -11.76
C LYS A 120 -4.01 -5.84 -12.35
N GLU A 121 -3.22 -6.87 -12.64
CA GLU A 121 -1.99 -6.71 -13.41
C GLU A 121 -2.34 -6.32 -14.86
N ILE A 122 -1.73 -5.24 -15.34
CA ILE A 122 -1.82 -4.88 -16.75
C ILE A 122 -0.74 -5.66 -17.48
N LYS A 123 -1.16 -6.58 -18.36
CA LYS A 123 -0.24 -7.23 -19.30
C LYS A 123 0.03 -6.27 -20.45
N GLU A 124 1.30 -5.96 -20.71
CA GLU A 124 1.66 -5.32 -21.97
C GLU A 124 1.27 -6.27 -23.11
N ASN A 125 0.37 -5.81 -23.98
CA ASN A 125 0.16 -6.47 -25.25
C ASN A 125 1.43 -6.23 -26.06
N ALA A 126 2.23 -7.27 -26.29
CA ALA A 126 3.33 -7.21 -27.24
C ALA A 126 2.77 -6.76 -28.59
N ALA A 127 3.15 -5.55 -29.01
CA ALA A 127 2.88 -5.02 -30.34
C ALA A 127 3.91 -5.57 -31.34
#